data_AF-A0A093ZCJ0-F1
#
_entry.id   AF-A0A093ZCJ0-F1
#
_cell.length_a   1.000
_cell.length_b   1.000
_cell.length_c   1.000
_cell.angle_alpha   90.00
_cell.angle_beta   90.00
_cell.angle_gamma   90.00
#
_symmetry.space_group_name_H-M   'P 1'
#
loop_
_entity.id
_entity.type
_entity.pdbx_description
1 polymer ?
#
loop_
_entity_poly.entity_id
_entity_poly.type
_entity_poly.pdbx_seq_one_letter_code
_entity_poly.pdbx_strand_id
1 'polypeptide(L)'
;MCPVQSATSNTTIGVLAARLTTEESDYWKSLLRDILRGVWQGISAVWRALRIGDFLLFILSILLFIIKWCFFILLSIFLFILTWCIIVSAIVISIRTIWRAVYWGLPQLWKICRESRRRRLQEQRWNNEIRRHEARRAELCAKQAADAAASKADKLRKAQEEQALKDELRRQEAKRQAKLKADYKRWKMECDIAFRDKPSMTKFPFPPLPRCTHLNCFAFAKVPTPACPHNVKQFLKGSGVFSMRFLRLERYRWHPDRFSTCREDLKPEFQRLAVSLSKLLNSWYKELEEQQRRGDH
;
A
#
# COMPACT_ATOMS: atom_id res chain seq x y z
N MET A 1 -23.71 21.94 -24.57
CA MET A 1 -24.85 22.34 -23.70
C MET A 1 -24.27 22.77 -22.37
N CYS A 2 -24.54 23.91 -21.75
CA CYS A 2 -25.04 25.22 -22.18
C CYS A 2 -24.37 26.23 -21.22
N PRO A 3 -24.26 27.50 -21.63
CA PRO A 3 -23.43 28.55 -21.02
C PRO A 3 -24.24 29.46 -20.09
N VAL A 4 -23.58 30.30 -19.28
CA VAL A 4 -24.22 31.40 -18.52
C VAL A 4 -23.21 32.56 -18.38
N GLN A 5 -23.36 33.61 -19.21
CA GLN A 5 -23.82 35.00 -18.89
C GLN A 5 -22.71 35.93 -18.37
N SER A 6 -22.30 37.02 -19.03
CA SER A 6 -22.97 38.26 -19.53
C SER A 6 -23.12 39.36 -18.48
N ALA A 7 -22.59 40.57 -18.77
CA ALA A 7 -23.09 41.92 -18.40
C ALA A 7 -21.96 42.97 -18.60
N THR A 8 -22.00 43.86 -19.62
CA THR A 8 -22.59 45.23 -19.67
C THR A 8 -21.89 46.25 -18.74
N SER A 9 -21.51 47.47 -19.15
CA SER A 9 -22.34 48.50 -19.78
C SER A 9 -21.51 49.69 -20.29
N ASN A 10 -22.08 50.39 -21.27
CA ASN A 10 -21.63 51.63 -21.93
C ASN A 10 -22.16 52.90 -21.22
N THR A 11 -21.84 54.05 -21.82
CA THR A 11 -22.61 55.33 -21.80
C THR A 11 -22.31 56.21 -20.58
N THR A 12 -22.10 57.53 -20.62
CA THR A 12 -22.62 58.65 -21.43
C THR A 12 -21.71 59.85 -21.08
N ILE A 13 -21.36 60.79 -21.97
CA ILE A 13 -21.91 62.16 -21.97
C ILE A 13 -21.25 62.88 -23.15
N GLY A 14 -22.05 63.14 -24.18
CA GLY A 14 -21.93 64.34 -24.99
C GLY A 14 -23.05 65.30 -24.61
N VAL A 15 -22.99 66.50 -25.17
CA VAL A 15 -24.06 67.52 -25.23
C VAL A 15 -24.11 68.50 -24.04
N LEU A 16 -23.35 69.58 -24.17
CA LEU A 16 -23.71 70.96 -23.79
C LEU A 16 -22.98 71.88 -24.79
N ALA A 17 -23.60 72.17 -25.94
CA ALA A 17 -24.39 73.40 -26.13
C ALA A 17 -23.49 74.65 -26.06
N ALA A 18 -22.92 75.15 -27.15
CA ALA A 18 -23.61 75.80 -28.28
C ALA A 18 -24.69 76.81 -27.81
N ARG A 19 -24.31 77.89 -27.08
CA ARG A 19 -25.24 79.01 -26.81
C ARG A 19 -24.68 80.35 -26.29
N LEU A 20 -23.49 80.82 -26.68
CA LEU A 20 -23.02 82.16 -26.25
C LEU A 20 -22.30 83.00 -27.33
N THR A 21 -22.47 82.67 -28.61
CA THR A 21 -21.97 83.51 -29.71
C THR A 21 -23.15 84.21 -30.38
N THR A 22 -23.48 85.44 -29.97
CA THR A 22 -24.14 86.45 -30.85
C THR A 22 -24.38 87.83 -30.21
N GLU A 23 -24.29 88.02 -28.88
CA GLU A 23 -24.54 89.35 -28.28
C GLU A 23 -23.28 90.22 -28.03
N GLU A 24 -22.06 89.68 -28.17
CA GLU A 24 -20.84 90.44 -27.86
C GLU A 24 -20.40 91.41 -28.99
N SER A 25 -20.92 91.25 -30.21
CA SER A 25 -20.43 91.98 -31.39
C SER A 25 -20.79 93.47 -31.41
N ASP A 26 -21.91 93.86 -30.81
CA ASP A 26 -22.35 95.26 -30.85
C ASP A 26 -21.78 96.10 -29.70
N TYR A 27 -21.40 95.48 -28.58
CA TYR A 27 -20.65 96.15 -27.50
C TYR A 27 -19.27 96.61 -27.98
N TRP A 28 -18.56 95.76 -28.74
CA TRP A 28 -17.26 96.10 -29.30
C TRP A 28 -17.32 97.23 -30.35
N LYS A 29 -18.41 97.32 -31.14
CA LYS A 29 -18.60 98.41 -32.11
C LYS A 29 -18.88 99.77 -31.45
N SER A 30 -19.55 99.78 -30.29
CA SER A 30 -19.75 101.00 -29.50
C SER A 30 -18.45 101.45 -28.86
N LEU A 31 -17.73 100.52 -28.22
CA LEU A 31 -16.45 100.79 -27.58
C LEU A 31 -15.39 101.30 -28.58
N LEU A 32 -15.34 100.71 -29.78
CA LEU A 32 -14.46 101.18 -30.86
C LEU A 32 -14.81 102.60 -31.30
N ARG A 33 -16.10 102.98 -31.35
CA ARG A 33 -16.54 104.30 -31.81
C ARG A 33 -16.17 105.40 -30.82
N ASP A 34 -16.24 105.12 -29.52
CA ASP A 34 -15.87 106.07 -28.46
C ASP A 34 -14.35 106.23 -28.34
N ILE A 35 -13.59 105.14 -28.51
CA ILE A 35 -12.13 105.20 -28.59
C ILE A 35 -11.68 106.00 -29.83
N LEU A 36 -12.28 105.75 -31.00
CA LEU A 36 -11.98 106.51 -32.23
C LEU A 36 -12.30 108.01 -32.09
N ARG A 37 -13.36 108.38 -31.37
CA ARG A 37 -13.74 109.78 -31.16
C ARG A 37 -12.77 110.50 -30.20
N GLY A 38 -12.29 109.81 -29.16
CA GLY A 38 -11.24 110.32 -28.27
C GLY A 38 -9.88 110.49 -28.97
N VAL A 39 -9.52 109.54 -29.84
CA VAL A 39 -8.29 109.59 -30.63
C VAL A 39 -8.32 110.74 -31.65
N TRP A 40 -9.46 110.99 -32.31
CA TRP A 40 -9.59 112.09 -33.28
C TRP A 40 -9.48 113.48 -32.63
N GLN A 41 -10.02 113.65 -31.42
CA GLN A 41 -9.89 114.91 -30.67
C GLN A 41 -8.43 115.16 -30.23
N GLY A 42 -7.70 114.12 -29.82
CA GLY A 42 -6.27 114.21 -29.52
C GLY A 42 -5.41 114.56 -30.75
N ILE A 43 -5.69 113.95 -31.91
CA ILE A 43 -4.94 114.18 -33.15
C ILE A 43 -5.13 115.63 -33.66
N SER A 44 -6.33 116.21 -33.52
CA SER A 44 -6.60 117.58 -33.96
C SER A 44 -5.89 118.66 -33.12
N ALA A 45 -5.71 118.41 -31.81
CA ALA A 45 -5.00 119.32 -30.91
C ALA A 45 -3.47 119.26 -31.13
N VAL A 46 -2.95 118.07 -31.45
CA VAL A 46 -1.53 117.85 -31.76
C VAL A 46 -1.14 118.47 -33.11
N TRP A 47 -2.06 118.54 -34.09
CA TRP A 47 -1.75 119.13 -35.41
C TRP A 47 -1.57 120.66 -35.39
N ARG A 48 -2.10 121.37 -34.38
CA ARG A 48 -1.90 122.84 -34.24
C ARG A 48 -0.61 123.24 -33.52
N ALA A 49 0.15 122.29 -32.94
CA ALA A 49 1.33 122.56 -32.13
C ALA A 49 2.65 122.06 -32.74
N LEU A 50 2.64 121.39 -33.90
CA LEU A 50 3.81 120.70 -34.43
C LEU A 50 4.77 121.63 -35.18
N ARG A 51 5.79 122.12 -34.45
CA ARG A 51 7.10 122.44 -35.04
C ARG A 51 7.69 121.16 -35.62
N ILE A 52 8.29 121.26 -36.81
CA ILE A 52 8.89 120.14 -37.59
C ILE A 52 9.81 119.22 -36.77
N GLY A 53 10.44 119.73 -35.70
CA GLY A 53 11.30 118.94 -34.80
C GLY A 53 10.57 117.86 -33.98
N ASP A 54 9.36 118.13 -33.50
CA ASP A 54 8.61 117.18 -32.65
C ASP A 54 8.02 116.02 -33.48
N PHE A 55 7.72 116.26 -34.76
CA PHE A 55 7.28 115.23 -35.69
C PHE A 55 8.38 114.20 -35.97
N LEU A 56 9.63 114.65 -36.10
CA LEU A 56 10.78 113.76 -36.28
C LEU A 56 11.05 112.92 -35.04
N LEU A 57 10.92 113.50 -33.83
CA LEU A 57 11.01 112.75 -32.58
C LEU A 57 9.88 111.73 -32.42
N PHE A 58 8.67 112.06 -32.87
CA PHE A 58 7.54 111.12 -32.88
C PHE A 58 7.75 109.96 -33.86
N ILE A 59 8.22 110.24 -35.08
CA ILE A 59 8.60 109.19 -36.05
C ILE A 59 9.71 108.31 -35.47
N LEU A 60 10.74 108.90 -34.88
CA LEU A 60 11.83 108.15 -34.25
C LEU A 60 11.31 107.27 -33.10
N SER A 61 10.37 107.79 -32.29
CA SER A 61 9.72 107.03 -31.21
C SER A 61 8.92 105.84 -31.75
N ILE A 62 8.15 106.03 -32.82
CA ILE A 62 7.41 104.95 -33.50
C ILE A 62 8.39 103.91 -34.07
N LEU A 63 9.46 104.35 -34.72
CA LEU A 63 10.48 103.45 -35.26
C LEU A 63 11.14 102.62 -34.15
N LEU A 64 11.52 103.24 -33.04
CA LEU A 64 12.09 102.53 -31.89
C LEU A 64 11.08 101.57 -31.25
N PHE A 65 9.80 101.93 -31.22
CA PHE A 65 8.73 101.05 -30.76
C PHE A 65 8.57 99.82 -31.66
N ILE A 66 8.55 100.02 -32.99
CA ILE A 66 8.50 98.94 -33.96
C ILE A 66 9.74 98.05 -33.83
N ILE A 67 10.94 98.62 -33.72
CA ILE A 67 12.18 97.87 -33.52
C ILE A 67 12.13 97.04 -32.23
N LYS A 68 11.66 97.62 -31.12
CA LYS A 68 11.50 96.91 -29.85
C LYS A 68 10.50 95.77 -29.94
N TRP A 69 9.38 95.97 -30.65
CA TRP A 69 8.38 94.93 -30.89
C TRP A 69 8.92 93.82 -31.80
N CYS A 70 9.59 94.17 -32.89
CA CYS A 70 10.27 93.21 -33.75
C CYS A 70 11.31 92.40 -32.96
N PHE A 71 12.11 93.05 -32.11
CA PHE A 71 13.07 92.39 -31.23
C PHE A 71 12.37 91.43 -30.25
N PHE A 72 11.26 91.84 -29.63
CA PHE A 72 10.51 90.99 -28.70
C PHE A 72 9.90 89.76 -29.40
N ILE A 73 9.36 89.94 -30.61
CA ILE A 73 8.82 88.84 -31.42
C ILE A 73 9.95 87.88 -31.83
N LEU A 74 11.08 88.41 -32.32
CA LEU A 74 12.24 87.58 -32.69
C LEU A 74 12.81 86.83 -31.48
N LEU A 75 12.88 87.48 -30.32
CA LEU A 75 13.31 86.86 -29.07
C LEU A 75 12.33 85.75 -28.63
N SER A 76 11.03 85.99 -28.72
CA SER A 76 10.00 84.99 -28.39
C SER A 76 10.08 83.77 -29.31
N ILE A 77 10.23 83.97 -30.62
CA ILE A 77 10.42 82.89 -31.60
C ILE A 77 11.70 82.11 -31.29
N PHE A 78 12.79 82.80 -30.99
CA PHE A 78 14.06 82.18 -30.65
C PHE A 78 13.97 81.32 -29.36
N LEU A 79 13.34 81.84 -28.31
CA LEU A 79 13.09 81.10 -27.07
C LEU A 79 12.18 79.88 -27.29
N PHE A 80 11.18 79.99 -28.16
CA PHE A 80 10.32 78.86 -28.52
C PHE A 80 11.11 77.76 -29.22
N ILE A 81 11.94 78.12 -30.22
CA ILE A 81 12.81 77.17 -30.92
C ILE A 81 13.78 76.49 -29.95
N LEU A 82 14.43 77.25 -29.07
CA LEU A 82 15.33 76.70 -28.05
C LEU A 82 14.60 75.71 -27.13
N THR A 83 13.39 76.06 -26.67
CA THR A 83 12.58 75.18 -25.82
C THR A 83 12.27 73.86 -26.51
N TRP A 84 11.84 73.91 -27.78
CA TRP A 84 11.60 72.72 -28.58
C TRP A 84 12.86 71.88 -28.82
N CYS A 85 13.99 72.53 -29.12
CA CYS A 85 15.28 71.84 -29.25
C CYS A 85 15.67 71.10 -27.96
N ILE A 86 15.45 71.71 -26.79
CA ILE A 86 15.70 71.07 -25.48
C ILE A 86 14.79 69.86 -25.27
N ILE A 87 13.48 69.98 -25.55
CA ILE A 87 12.52 68.89 -25.40
C ILE A 87 12.89 67.71 -26.30
N VAL A 88 13.17 67.96 -27.58
CA VAL A 88 13.56 66.91 -28.54
C VAL A 88 14.86 66.24 -28.10
N SER A 89 15.86 67.02 -27.66
CA SER A 89 17.12 66.49 -27.16
C SER A 89 16.92 65.60 -25.92
N ALA A 90 16.06 66.02 -24.98
CA ALA A 90 15.73 65.23 -23.80
C ALA A 90 15.06 63.90 -24.18
N ILE A 91 14.10 63.90 -25.12
CA ILE A 91 13.44 62.68 -25.60
C ILE A 91 14.44 61.71 -26.23
N VAL A 92 15.34 62.22 -27.10
CA VAL A 92 16.36 61.39 -27.76
C VAL A 92 17.31 60.77 -26.72
N ILE A 93 17.72 61.55 -25.70
CA ILE A 93 18.56 61.05 -24.61
C ILE A 93 17.81 59.97 -23.81
N SER A 94 16.54 60.18 -23.45
CA SER A 94 15.71 59.20 -22.73
C SER A 94 15.51 57.90 -23.50
N ILE A 95 15.23 57.97 -24.81
CA ILE A 95 15.09 56.77 -25.65
C ILE A 95 16.42 56.01 -25.69
N ARG A 96 17.55 56.71 -25.84
CA ARG A 96 18.88 56.08 -25.87
C ARG A 96 19.26 55.42 -24.55
N THR A 97 18.90 56.01 -23.40
CA THR A 97 19.17 55.42 -22.09
C THR A 97 18.30 54.19 -21.84
N ILE A 98 17.01 54.24 -22.19
CA ILE A 98 16.11 53.08 -22.12
C ILE A 98 16.63 51.96 -23.02
N TRP A 99 17.00 52.26 -24.28
CA TRP A 99 17.55 51.25 -25.19
C TRP A 99 18.82 50.60 -24.65
N ARG A 100 19.73 51.39 -24.07
CA ARG A 100 20.93 50.83 -23.43
C ARG A 100 20.57 49.95 -22.24
N ALA A 101 19.67 50.38 -21.36
CA ALA A 101 19.26 49.59 -20.20
C ALA A 101 18.60 48.26 -20.60
N VAL A 102 17.71 48.28 -21.59
CA VAL A 102 17.04 47.11 -22.13
C VAL A 102 18.03 46.17 -22.83
N TYR A 103 18.88 46.72 -23.71
CA TYR A 103 19.85 45.94 -24.48
C TYR A 103 20.89 45.24 -23.58
N TRP A 104 21.35 45.90 -22.52
CA TRP A 104 22.31 45.31 -21.58
C TRP A 104 21.65 44.43 -20.51
N GLY A 105 20.43 44.76 -20.06
CA GLY A 105 19.73 44.02 -19.01
C GLY A 105 19.05 42.73 -19.46
N LEU A 106 18.44 42.71 -20.67
CA LEU A 106 17.71 41.54 -21.16
C LEU A 106 18.57 40.27 -21.27
N PRO A 107 19.80 40.30 -21.82
CA PRO A 107 20.61 39.11 -21.96
C PRO A 107 20.96 38.45 -20.63
N GLN A 108 21.21 39.26 -19.58
CA GLN A 108 21.48 38.73 -18.24
C GLN A 108 20.24 38.09 -17.62
N LEU A 109 19.08 38.76 -17.70
CA LEU A 109 17.81 38.19 -17.22
C LEU A 109 17.43 36.92 -17.99
N TRP A 110 17.67 36.89 -19.31
CA TRP A 110 17.43 35.71 -20.12
C TRP A 110 18.36 34.56 -19.75
N LYS A 111 19.63 34.83 -19.43
CA LYS A 111 20.58 33.82 -18.93
C LYS A 111 20.12 33.23 -17.60
N ILE A 112 19.71 34.06 -16.64
CA ILE A 112 19.19 33.63 -15.33
C ILE A 112 17.90 32.81 -15.49
N CYS A 113 16.96 33.28 -16.31
CA CYS A 113 15.71 32.57 -16.56
C CYS A 113 15.95 31.21 -17.23
N ARG A 114 16.86 31.16 -18.21
CA ARG A 114 17.26 29.92 -18.91
C ARG A 114 17.92 28.93 -17.95
N GLU A 115 18.77 29.40 -17.04
CA GLU A 115 19.41 28.56 -16.04
C GLU A 115 18.42 28.02 -15.00
N SER A 116 17.50 28.87 -14.52
CA SER A 116 16.41 28.46 -13.63
C SER A 116 15.53 27.38 -14.27
N ARG A 117 15.19 27.55 -15.56
CA ARG A 117 14.43 26.54 -16.31
C ARG A 117 15.18 25.22 -16.46
N ARG A 118 16.50 25.25 -16.64
CA ARG A 118 17.34 24.03 -16.67
C ARG A 118 17.34 23.31 -15.33
N ARG A 119 17.51 24.03 -14.21
CA ARG A 119 17.48 23.45 -12.86
C ARG A 119 16.15 22.76 -12.57
N ARG A 120 15.00 23.40 -12.90
CA ARG A 120 13.68 22.78 -12.73
C ARG A 120 13.50 21.49 -13.53
N LEU A 121 14.00 21.43 -14.76
CA LEU A 121 13.94 20.20 -15.56
C LEU A 121 14.86 19.11 -15.02
N GLN A 122 16.05 19.46 -14.52
CA GLN A 122 16.95 18.51 -13.87
C GLN A 122 16.34 17.96 -12.58
N GLU A 123 15.76 18.84 -11.75
CA GLU A 123 15.06 18.47 -10.52
C GLU A 123 13.85 17.56 -10.81
N GLN A 124 13.08 17.83 -11.87
CA GLN A 124 11.99 16.94 -12.30
C GLN A 124 12.51 15.57 -12.74
N ARG A 125 13.62 15.49 -13.47
CA ARG A 125 14.22 14.19 -13.87
C ARG A 125 14.71 13.42 -12.64
N TRP A 126 15.42 14.10 -11.75
CA TRP A 126 15.90 13.53 -10.50
C TRP A 126 14.76 13.00 -9.63
N ASN A 127 13.69 13.79 -9.45
CA ASN A 127 12.50 13.37 -8.70
C ASN A 127 11.80 12.16 -9.35
N ASN A 128 11.74 12.12 -10.69
CA ASN A 128 11.19 10.96 -11.41
C ASN A 128 12.07 9.72 -11.25
N GLU A 129 13.39 9.86 -11.21
CA GLU A 129 14.32 8.76 -10.96
C GLU A 129 14.16 8.21 -9.54
N ILE A 130 14.09 9.08 -8.52
CA ILE A 130 13.81 8.69 -7.14
C ILE A 130 12.50 7.89 -7.06
N ARG A 131 11.41 8.39 -7.65
CA ARG A 131 10.12 7.68 -7.68
C ARG A 131 10.21 6.32 -8.34
N ARG A 132 10.98 6.17 -9.42
CA ARG A 132 11.21 4.86 -10.07
C ARG A 132 12.00 3.91 -9.17
N HIS A 133 12.99 4.42 -8.44
CA HIS A 133 13.74 3.62 -7.48
C HIS A 133 12.87 3.16 -6.30
N GLU A 134 12.03 4.04 -5.77
CA GLU A 134 11.05 3.71 -4.73
C GLU A 134 10.03 2.69 -5.22
N ALA A 135 9.50 2.85 -6.43
CA ALA A 135 8.58 1.89 -7.03
C ALA A 135 9.22 0.49 -7.18
N ARG A 136 10.48 0.41 -7.63
CA ARG A 136 11.20 -0.87 -7.72
C ARG A 136 11.44 -1.50 -6.34
N ARG A 137 11.76 -0.70 -5.32
CA ARG A 137 11.91 -1.20 -3.94
C ARG A 137 10.58 -1.73 -3.41
N ALA A 138 9.48 -1.00 -3.62
CA ALA A 138 8.15 -1.43 -3.24
C ALA A 138 7.74 -2.73 -3.94
N GLU A 139 8.03 -2.87 -5.23
CA GLU A 139 7.77 -4.10 -6.00
C GLU A 139 8.58 -5.28 -5.45
N LEU A 140 9.86 -5.09 -5.14
CA LEU A 140 10.70 -6.13 -4.54
C LEU A 140 10.20 -6.53 -3.15
N CYS A 141 9.85 -5.56 -2.30
CA CYS A 141 9.26 -5.84 -0.99
C CYS A 141 7.93 -6.58 -1.12
N ALA A 142 7.08 -6.23 -2.08
CA ALA A 142 5.83 -6.92 -2.35
C ALA A 142 6.05 -8.36 -2.83
N LYS A 143 7.03 -8.60 -3.71
CA LYS A 143 7.42 -9.96 -4.13
C LYS A 143 7.93 -10.79 -2.96
N GLN A 144 8.84 -10.25 -2.15
CA GLN A 144 9.35 -10.92 -0.96
C GLN A 144 8.24 -11.24 0.05
N ALA A 145 7.29 -10.32 0.24
CA ALA A 145 6.14 -10.54 1.11
C ALA A 145 5.22 -11.65 0.57
N ALA A 146 4.99 -11.68 -0.75
CA ALA A 146 4.22 -12.72 -1.40
C ALA A 146 4.90 -14.10 -1.30
N ASP A 147 6.21 -14.18 -1.54
CA ASP A 147 6.98 -15.42 -1.41
C ASP A 147 7.01 -15.92 0.03
N ALA A 148 7.17 -15.01 1.01
CA ALA A 148 7.11 -15.34 2.42
C ALA A 148 5.72 -15.82 2.85
N ALA A 149 4.65 -15.22 2.32
CA ALA A 149 3.28 -15.66 2.56
C ALA A 149 3.01 -17.04 1.95
N ALA A 150 3.47 -17.28 0.72
CA ALA A 150 3.36 -18.57 0.04
C ALA A 150 4.11 -19.68 0.82
N SER A 151 5.34 -19.41 1.27
CA SER A 151 6.11 -20.37 2.07
C SER A 151 5.42 -20.69 3.41
N LYS A 152 4.81 -19.71 4.07
CA LYS A 152 4.03 -19.93 5.29
C LYS A 152 2.78 -20.76 5.03
N ALA A 153 2.05 -20.47 3.95
CA ALA A 153 0.88 -21.24 3.55
C ALA A 153 1.23 -22.72 3.26
N ASP A 154 2.35 -22.96 2.57
CA ASP A 154 2.84 -24.31 2.30
C ASP A 154 3.23 -25.07 3.57
N LYS A 155 3.89 -24.41 4.52
CA LYS A 155 4.21 -25.02 5.82
C LYS A 155 2.94 -25.38 6.59
N LEU A 156 1.93 -24.51 6.59
CA LEU A 156 0.66 -24.79 7.24
C LEU A 156 -0.06 -25.97 6.61
N ARG A 157 -0.09 -26.06 5.26
CA ARG A 157 -0.67 -27.19 4.54
C ARG A 157 0.03 -28.51 4.89
N LYS A 158 1.36 -28.53 4.90
CA LYS A 158 2.13 -29.73 5.30
C LYS A 158 1.84 -30.17 6.73
N ALA A 159 1.76 -29.21 7.67
CA ALA A 159 1.42 -29.52 9.05
C ALA A 159 -0.01 -30.09 9.19
N GLN A 160 -0.96 -29.58 8.41
CA GLN A 160 -2.32 -30.11 8.37
C GLN A 160 -2.38 -31.53 7.79
N GLU A 161 -1.64 -31.82 6.72
CA GLU A 161 -1.53 -33.15 6.13
C GLU A 161 -0.91 -34.16 7.10
N GLU A 162 0.18 -33.78 7.78
CA GLU A 162 0.82 -34.62 8.80
C GLU A 162 -0.14 -34.92 9.97
N GLN A 163 -0.86 -33.91 10.43
CA GLN A 163 -1.84 -34.07 11.50
C GLN A 163 -3.00 -35.00 11.07
N ALA A 164 -3.50 -34.85 9.84
CA ALA A 164 -4.54 -35.72 9.30
C ALA A 164 -4.06 -37.19 9.20
N LEU A 165 -2.82 -37.41 8.77
CA LEU A 165 -2.22 -38.75 8.71
C LEU A 165 -2.10 -39.37 10.11
N LYS A 166 -1.64 -38.59 11.09
CA LYS A 166 -1.52 -39.03 12.49
C LYS A 166 -2.87 -39.40 13.09
N ASP A 167 -3.91 -38.62 12.81
CA ASP A 167 -5.25 -38.89 13.30
C ASP A 167 -5.87 -40.12 12.63
N GLU A 168 -5.62 -40.34 11.34
CA GLU A 168 -6.05 -41.58 10.66
C GLU A 168 -5.34 -42.81 11.24
N LEU A 169 -4.03 -42.75 11.49
CA LEU A 169 -3.29 -43.82 12.15
C LEU A 169 -3.85 -44.12 13.56
N ARG A 170 -4.17 -43.07 14.34
CA ARG A 170 -4.82 -43.23 15.64
C ARG A 170 -6.19 -43.89 15.54
N ARG A 171 -7.02 -43.53 14.55
CA ARG A 171 -8.32 -44.17 14.30
C ARG A 171 -8.17 -45.63 13.91
N GLN A 172 -7.20 -45.95 13.06
CA GLN A 172 -6.92 -47.33 12.67
C GLN A 172 -6.45 -48.17 13.85
N GLU A 173 -5.56 -47.64 14.68
CA GLU A 173 -5.11 -48.34 15.88
C GLU A 173 -6.25 -48.52 16.88
N ALA A 174 -7.08 -47.50 17.10
CA ALA A 174 -8.28 -47.62 17.94
C ALA A 174 -9.25 -48.69 17.41
N LYS A 175 -9.47 -48.78 16.09
CA LYS A 175 -10.26 -49.84 15.46
C LYS A 175 -9.63 -51.22 15.67
N ARG A 176 -8.31 -51.36 15.51
CA ARG A 176 -7.57 -52.61 15.76
C ARG A 176 -7.70 -53.05 17.22
N GLN A 177 -7.52 -52.12 18.17
CA GLN A 177 -7.66 -52.39 19.60
C GLN A 177 -9.10 -52.76 19.97
N ALA A 178 -10.10 -52.05 19.43
CA ALA A 178 -11.51 -52.38 19.63
C ALA A 178 -11.85 -53.78 19.10
N LYS A 179 -11.33 -54.14 17.93
CA LYS A 179 -11.48 -55.48 17.36
C LYS A 179 -10.82 -56.55 18.25
N LEU A 180 -9.55 -56.35 18.66
CA LEU A 180 -8.85 -57.27 19.55
C LEU A 180 -9.59 -57.48 20.88
N LYS A 181 -10.17 -56.41 21.44
CA LYS A 181 -10.97 -56.48 22.67
C LYS A 181 -12.26 -57.27 22.47
N ALA A 182 -12.95 -57.07 21.35
CA ALA A 182 -14.15 -57.83 21.00
C ALA A 182 -13.84 -59.32 20.78
N ASP A 183 -12.77 -59.62 20.04
CA ASP A 183 -12.32 -60.98 19.77
C ASP A 183 -11.90 -61.70 21.07
N TYR A 184 -11.17 -61.02 21.96
CA TYR A 184 -10.83 -61.55 23.28
C TYR A 184 -12.07 -61.86 24.11
N LYS A 185 -13.06 -60.95 24.14
CA LYS A 185 -14.31 -61.15 24.91
C LYS A 185 -15.08 -62.37 24.40
N ARG A 186 -15.18 -62.53 23.07
CA ARG A 186 -15.82 -63.70 22.45
C ARG A 186 -15.08 -64.99 22.81
N TRP A 187 -13.77 -65.03 22.59
CA TRP A 187 -12.94 -66.18 22.94
C TRP A 187 -13.03 -66.55 24.42
N LYS A 188 -13.02 -65.56 25.32
CA LYS A 188 -13.18 -65.79 26.75
C LYS A 188 -14.51 -66.46 27.09
N MET A 189 -15.60 -66.01 26.46
CA MET A 189 -16.92 -66.62 26.61
C MET A 189 -16.94 -68.06 26.09
N GLU A 190 -16.32 -68.33 24.94
CA GLU A 190 -16.16 -69.70 24.41
C GLU A 190 -15.38 -70.59 25.38
N CYS A 191 -14.27 -70.09 25.94
CA CYS A 191 -13.52 -70.80 26.97
C CYS A 191 -14.34 -71.05 28.24
N ASP A 192 -15.17 -70.10 28.67
CA ASP A 192 -16.02 -70.24 29.86
C ASP A 192 -17.10 -71.31 29.63
N ILE A 193 -17.67 -71.41 28.43
CA ILE A 193 -18.63 -72.46 28.05
C ILE A 193 -17.92 -73.82 28.00
N ALA A 194 -16.81 -73.92 27.27
CA ALA A 194 -16.08 -75.16 27.08
C ALA A 194 -15.54 -75.74 28.40
N PHE A 195 -15.15 -74.89 29.36
CA PHE A 195 -14.60 -75.35 30.64
C PHE A 195 -15.65 -75.73 31.69
N ARG A 196 -16.93 -75.44 31.46
CA ARG A 196 -18.02 -75.91 32.32
C ARG A 196 -18.27 -77.41 32.16
N ASP A 197 -18.20 -77.92 30.93
CA ASP A 197 -18.44 -79.34 30.62
C ASP A 197 -17.28 -79.92 29.79
N LYS A 198 -16.16 -80.18 30.46
CA LYS A 198 -14.95 -80.71 29.83
C LYS A 198 -15.12 -82.11 29.21
N PRO A 199 -15.86 -83.05 29.82
CA PRO A 199 -16.13 -84.35 29.19
C PRO A 199 -16.85 -84.23 27.85
N SER A 200 -17.70 -83.21 27.66
CA SER A 200 -18.37 -82.97 26.37
C SER A 200 -17.53 -82.23 25.33
N MET A 201 -16.36 -81.71 25.71
CA MET A 201 -15.57 -80.81 24.86
C MET A 201 -15.00 -81.55 23.64
N THR A 202 -15.46 -81.17 22.45
CA THR A 202 -14.99 -81.74 21.17
C THR A 202 -13.84 -80.96 20.54
N LYS A 203 -13.62 -79.72 20.99
CA LYS A 203 -12.59 -78.83 20.45
C LYS A 203 -11.94 -78.01 21.56
N PHE A 204 -10.61 -77.91 21.52
CA PHE A 204 -9.87 -77.02 22.41
C PHE A 204 -10.17 -75.56 22.06
N PRO A 205 -10.56 -74.70 23.03
CA PRO A 205 -10.88 -73.30 22.76
C PRO A 205 -9.60 -72.46 22.60
N PHE A 206 -8.86 -72.72 21.53
CA PHE A 206 -7.60 -72.03 21.24
C PHE A 206 -7.87 -70.57 20.81
N PRO A 207 -7.05 -69.59 21.24
CA PRO A 207 -7.20 -68.20 20.81
C PRO A 207 -7.23 -68.06 19.28
N PRO A 208 -8.11 -67.24 18.70
CA PRO A 208 -8.07 -66.93 17.27
C PRO A 208 -6.87 -66.03 16.96
N LEU A 209 -5.71 -66.63 16.74
CA LEU A 209 -4.47 -65.91 16.46
C LEU A 209 -4.32 -65.63 14.96
N PRO A 210 -3.97 -64.40 14.55
CA PRO A 210 -3.57 -64.14 13.17
C PRO A 210 -2.25 -64.85 12.84
N ARG A 211 -1.81 -64.82 11.58
CA ARG A 211 -0.42 -65.20 11.23
C ARG A 211 0.56 -64.22 11.85
N CYS A 212 1.66 -64.70 12.42
CA CYS A 212 2.66 -63.81 13.00
C CYS A 212 3.46 -63.13 11.88
N THR A 213 3.62 -61.82 12.00
CA THR A 213 4.40 -61.00 11.09
C THR A 213 5.85 -60.79 11.55
N HIS A 214 6.25 -61.33 12.71
CA HIS A 214 7.65 -61.28 13.13
C HIS A 214 8.52 -62.15 12.23
N LEU A 215 9.51 -61.52 11.61
CA LEU A 215 10.46 -62.13 10.67
C LEU A 215 11.14 -63.41 11.20
N ASN A 216 11.28 -63.53 12.53
CA ASN A 216 11.95 -64.66 13.19
C ASN A 216 10.99 -65.63 13.92
N CYS A 217 9.65 -65.55 13.76
CA CYS A 217 8.74 -66.51 14.41
C CYS A 217 8.60 -67.81 13.61
N PHE A 218 9.36 -68.84 13.99
CA PHE A 218 9.29 -70.19 13.39
C PHE A 218 8.02 -71.00 13.75
N ALA A 219 7.14 -70.46 14.61
CA ALA A 219 6.04 -71.22 15.18
C ALA A 219 4.99 -71.69 14.16
N PHE A 220 4.91 -71.08 12.98
CA PHE A 220 3.91 -71.44 11.94
C PHE A 220 4.32 -72.60 11.03
N ALA A 221 5.55 -73.13 11.16
CA ALA A 221 6.06 -74.17 10.26
C ALA A 221 5.67 -75.61 10.67
N LYS A 222 5.09 -75.84 11.86
CA LYS A 222 4.74 -77.17 12.37
C LYS A 222 3.25 -77.29 12.61
N VAL A 223 2.65 -78.44 12.28
CA VAL A 223 1.26 -78.79 12.61
C VAL A 223 1.29 -79.91 13.67
N PRO A 224 0.52 -79.82 14.76
CA PRO A 224 -0.35 -78.69 15.14
C PRO A 224 0.47 -77.50 15.61
N THR A 225 0.05 -76.31 15.19
CA THR A 225 0.84 -75.10 15.31
C THR A 225 1.00 -74.68 16.77
N PRO A 226 2.22 -74.73 17.34
CA PRO A 226 2.44 -74.20 18.67
C PRO A 226 2.07 -72.71 18.68
N ALA A 227 1.52 -72.25 19.80
CA ALA A 227 1.09 -70.86 19.90
C ALA A 227 2.32 -69.93 19.73
N CYS A 228 2.36 -69.09 18.69
CA CYS A 228 3.46 -68.13 18.55
C CYS A 228 3.39 -67.15 19.74
N PRO A 229 4.49 -66.97 20.51
CA PRO A 229 4.50 -66.12 21.70
C PRO A 229 3.99 -64.71 21.41
N HIS A 230 4.40 -64.13 20.28
CA HIS A 230 4.04 -62.76 19.88
C HIS A 230 2.53 -62.57 19.75
N ASN A 231 1.86 -63.46 19.01
CA ASN A 231 0.44 -63.32 18.72
C ASN A 231 -0.41 -63.61 19.94
N VAL A 232 -0.02 -64.60 20.76
CA VAL A 232 -0.71 -64.87 22.03
C VAL A 232 -0.56 -63.69 22.98
N LYS A 233 0.63 -63.09 23.13
CA LYS A 233 0.84 -61.90 23.97
C LYS A 233 -0.05 -60.74 23.48
N GLN A 234 -0.04 -60.47 22.17
CA GLN A 234 -0.86 -59.42 21.56
C GLN A 234 -2.36 -59.67 21.75
N PHE A 235 -2.81 -60.91 21.56
CA PHE A 235 -4.21 -61.28 21.73
C PHE A 235 -4.67 -61.13 23.18
N LEU A 236 -3.88 -61.61 24.15
CA LEU A 236 -4.19 -61.49 25.58
C LEU A 236 -4.14 -60.04 26.08
N LYS A 237 -3.33 -59.17 25.46
CA LYS A 237 -3.39 -57.72 25.72
C LYS A 237 -4.75 -57.11 25.34
N GLY A 238 -5.48 -57.73 24.41
CA GLY A 238 -6.87 -57.39 24.09
C GLY A 238 -7.84 -57.51 25.28
N SER A 239 -7.46 -58.20 26.36
CA SER A 239 -8.21 -58.20 27.62
C SER A 239 -8.35 -56.81 28.26
N GLY A 240 -7.47 -55.87 27.91
CA GLY A 240 -7.36 -54.57 28.57
C GLY A 240 -6.73 -54.62 29.96
N VAL A 241 -6.41 -55.81 30.49
CA VAL A 241 -5.88 -56.01 31.85
C VAL A 241 -4.71 -57.00 31.82
N PHE A 242 -3.65 -56.72 31.07
CA PHE A 242 -2.47 -57.58 30.99
C PHE A 242 -1.54 -57.34 32.20
N SER A 243 -1.92 -57.87 33.36
CA SER A 243 -1.20 -57.73 34.63
C SER A 243 -0.69 -59.06 35.17
N MET A 244 0.20 -59.04 36.17
CA MET A 244 0.68 -60.25 36.85
C MET A 244 -0.48 -61.06 37.46
N ARG A 245 -1.48 -60.39 38.06
CA ARG A 245 -2.70 -61.04 38.60
C ARG A 245 -3.49 -61.75 37.49
N PHE A 246 -3.66 -61.10 36.34
CA PHE A 246 -4.32 -61.69 35.17
C PHE A 246 -3.57 -62.93 34.68
N LEU A 247 -2.25 -62.83 34.50
CA LEU A 247 -1.44 -63.96 34.06
C LEU A 247 -1.47 -65.12 35.05
N ARG A 248 -1.51 -64.87 36.37
CA ARG A 248 -1.66 -65.93 37.38
C ARG A 248 -2.96 -66.72 37.20
N LEU A 249 -4.07 -66.02 36.96
CA LEU A 249 -5.38 -66.65 36.73
C LEU A 249 -5.38 -67.47 35.44
N GLU A 250 -4.85 -66.90 34.36
CA GLU A 250 -4.74 -67.62 33.08
C GLU A 250 -3.81 -68.84 33.21
N ARG A 251 -2.66 -68.73 33.88
CA ARG A 251 -1.76 -69.88 34.11
C ARG A 251 -2.46 -71.05 34.78
N TYR A 252 -3.24 -70.78 35.83
CA TYR A 252 -4.02 -71.79 36.52
C TYR A 252 -5.15 -72.35 35.64
N ARG A 253 -5.80 -71.48 34.87
CA ARG A 253 -6.86 -71.85 33.92
C ARG A 253 -6.37 -72.82 32.85
N TRP A 254 -5.16 -72.60 32.33
CA TRP A 254 -4.54 -73.38 31.24
C TRP A 254 -3.57 -74.47 31.72
N HIS A 255 -3.61 -74.88 32.99
CA HIS A 255 -2.79 -75.98 33.50
C HIS A 255 -3.20 -77.32 32.86
N PRO A 256 -2.26 -78.16 32.37
CA PRO A 256 -2.60 -79.41 31.67
C PRO A 256 -3.48 -80.36 32.48
N ASP A 257 -3.26 -80.46 33.80
CA ASP A 257 -4.06 -81.33 34.69
C ASP A 257 -5.54 -80.96 34.71
N ARG A 258 -5.89 -79.72 34.35
CA ARG A 258 -7.30 -79.29 34.27
C ARG A 258 -8.05 -80.01 33.15
N PHE A 259 -7.35 -80.63 32.22
CA PHE A 259 -7.90 -81.34 31.06
C PHE A 259 -7.87 -82.86 31.22
N SER A 260 -7.55 -83.39 32.41
CA SER A 260 -7.53 -84.84 32.67
C SER A 260 -8.91 -85.50 32.57
N THR A 261 -9.98 -84.73 32.74
CA THR A 261 -11.39 -85.15 32.66
C THR A 261 -12.02 -84.96 31.28
N CYS A 262 -11.24 -84.54 30.27
CA CYS A 262 -11.70 -84.52 28.89
C CYS A 262 -11.79 -85.95 28.33
N ARG A 263 -12.49 -86.13 27.20
CA ARG A 263 -12.57 -87.43 26.52
C ARG A 263 -11.19 -88.02 26.25
N GLU A 264 -11.02 -89.32 26.46
CA GLU A 264 -9.73 -89.99 26.39
C GLU A 264 -9.07 -89.90 25.00
N ASP A 265 -9.85 -89.79 23.92
CA ASP A 265 -9.35 -89.63 22.54
C ASP A 265 -8.73 -88.25 22.28
N LEU A 266 -9.25 -87.19 22.93
CA LEU A 266 -8.81 -85.81 22.72
C LEU A 266 -7.87 -85.29 23.82
N LYS A 267 -7.88 -85.94 24.99
CA LYS A 267 -7.11 -85.54 26.18
C LYS A 267 -5.62 -85.36 25.93
N PRO A 268 -4.88 -86.25 25.22
CA PRO A 268 -3.46 -86.03 24.96
C PRO A 268 -3.20 -84.76 24.15
N GLU A 269 -4.04 -84.48 23.15
CA GLU A 269 -3.93 -83.28 22.32
C GLU A 269 -4.24 -82.02 23.12
N PHE A 270 -5.32 -82.02 23.91
CA PHE A 270 -5.71 -80.89 24.73
C PHE A 270 -4.66 -80.57 25.80
N GLN A 271 -4.08 -81.60 26.44
CA GLN A 271 -2.99 -81.43 27.38
C GLN A 271 -1.75 -80.85 26.70
N ARG A 272 -1.38 -81.30 25.50
CA ARG A 272 -0.26 -80.74 24.73
C ARG A 272 -0.47 -79.25 24.40
N LEU A 273 -1.67 -78.86 23.98
CA LEU A 273 -2.01 -77.46 23.69
C LEU A 273 -2.00 -76.60 24.97
N ALA A 274 -2.55 -77.13 26.07
CA ALA A 274 -2.52 -76.49 27.38
C ALA A 274 -1.08 -76.28 27.89
N VAL A 275 -0.19 -77.27 27.73
CA VAL A 275 1.24 -77.13 28.04
C VAL A 275 1.87 -76.01 27.21
N SER A 276 1.56 -75.92 25.92
CA SER A 276 2.09 -74.86 25.05
C SER A 276 1.68 -73.47 25.56
N LEU A 277 0.40 -73.24 25.87
CA LEU A 277 -0.08 -71.96 26.40
C LEU A 277 0.47 -71.68 27.81
N SER A 278 0.48 -72.68 28.70
CA SER A 278 0.99 -72.53 30.06
C SER A 278 2.47 -72.15 30.07
N LYS A 279 3.31 -72.73 29.20
CA LYS A 279 4.73 -72.35 29.07
C LYS A 279 4.89 -70.88 28.72
N LEU A 280 4.10 -70.35 27.77
CA LEU A 280 4.14 -68.94 27.39
C LEU A 280 3.69 -68.03 28.54
N LEU A 281 2.58 -68.37 29.19
CA LEU A 281 2.03 -67.61 30.32
C LEU A 281 2.99 -67.61 31.52
N ASN A 282 3.65 -68.74 31.80
CA ASN A 282 4.68 -68.86 32.84
C ASN A 282 5.88 -67.95 32.53
N SER A 283 6.33 -67.92 31.28
CA SER A 283 7.44 -67.06 30.85
C SER A 283 7.12 -65.58 31.06
N TRP A 284 5.95 -65.11 30.62
CA TRP A 284 5.56 -63.71 30.84
C TRP A 284 5.25 -63.37 32.29
N TYR A 285 4.71 -64.32 33.06
CA TYR A 285 4.50 -64.11 34.49
C TYR A 285 5.84 -63.86 35.19
N LYS A 286 6.86 -64.69 34.91
CA LYS A 286 8.22 -64.50 35.46
C LYS A 286 8.83 -63.18 34.99
N GLU A 287 8.66 -62.82 33.72
CA GLU A 287 9.11 -61.54 33.17
C GLU A 287 8.52 -60.35 33.94
N LEU A 288 7.19 -60.34 34.16
CA LEU A 288 6.52 -59.28 34.93
C LEU A 288 6.90 -59.30 36.41
N GLU A 289 7.08 -60.48 37.01
CA GLU A 289 7.51 -60.63 38.40
C GLU A 289 8.95 -60.14 38.61
N GLU A 290 9.84 -60.34 37.64
CA GLU A 290 11.19 -59.78 37.61
C GLU A 290 11.18 -58.27 37.37
N GLN A 291 10.28 -57.75 36.53
CA GLN A 291 10.12 -56.31 36.34
C GLN A 291 9.63 -55.64 37.62
N GLN A 292 8.61 -56.20 38.27
CA GLN A 292 8.10 -55.70 39.54
C GLN A 292 9.16 -55.76 40.66
N ARG A 293 9.95 -56.84 40.72
CA ARG A 293 11.09 -56.95 41.65
C ARG A 293 12.21 -55.96 41.35
N ARG A 294 12.43 -55.62 40.09
CA ARG A 294 13.41 -54.59 39.67
C ARG A 294 12.96 -53.17 39.98
N GLY A 295 11.72 -52.98 40.42
CA GLY A 295 11.19 -51.69 40.82
C GLY A 295 10.59 -50.95 39.64
N ASP A 296 9.27 -50.90 39.63
CA ASP A 296 8.57 -49.74 39.08
C ASP A 296 9.19 -48.47 39.71
N HIS A 297 9.95 -47.74 38.90
CA HIS A 297 10.14 -46.29 38.96
C HIS A 297 8.93 -45.61 38.31
#